data_AF-A0A936MFK4-F1
#
_entry.id   AF-A0A936MFK4-F1
#
_cell.length_a   1.000
_cell.length_b   1.000
_cell.length_c   1.000
_cell.angle_alpha   90.00
_cell.angle_beta   90.00
_cell.angle_gamma   90.00
#
_symmetry.space_group_name_H-M   'P 1'
#
loop_
_entity.id
_entity.type
_entity.pdbx_description
1 polymer ?
#
loop_
_entity_poly.entity_id
_entity_poly.type
_entity_poly.pdbx_seq_one_letter_code
_entity_poly.pdbx_strand_id
1 'polypeptide(L)'
;MNSRTVLKKIGILSIYRNFRVFYNKISGNEQREIRQRKDFYSHFINTGDVVFDIGANIGNRTQIFSELGAKVVAVEPQSKCVTALKKKTLTQYQCFH
;
A
#
# COMPACT_ATOMS: atom_id res chain seq x y z
N MET A 1 -22.60 20.50 -20.67
CA MET A 1 -21.96 19.19 -20.44
C MET A 1 -20.70 19.40 -19.61
N ASN A 2 -20.52 18.65 -18.51
CA ASN A 2 -19.42 18.86 -17.56
C ASN A 2 -18.12 18.22 -18.09
N SER A 3 -17.04 19.01 -18.20
CA SER A 3 -15.75 18.62 -18.79
C SER A 3 -15.10 17.41 -18.12
N ARG A 4 -15.46 17.13 -16.85
CA ARG A 4 -15.00 15.95 -16.08
C ARG A 4 -15.56 14.62 -16.61
N THR A 5 -16.66 14.64 -17.36
CA THR A 5 -17.36 13.43 -17.84
C THR A 5 -16.77 12.91 -19.16
N VAL A 6 -16.21 13.80 -19.99
CA VAL A 6 -15.66 13.45 -21.31
C VAL A 6 -14.35 12.67 -21.19
N LEU A 7 -13.46 13.08 -20.27
CA LEU A 7 -12.17 12.45 -20.02
C LEU A 7 -12.26 11.00 -19.54
N LYS A 8 -13.34 10.62 -18.85
CA LYS A 8 -13.58 9.24 -18.41
C LYS A 8 -14.00 8.31 -19.56
N LYS A 9 -14.62 8.84 -20.62
CA LYS A 9 -15.18 8.06 -21.74
C LYS A 9 -14.14 7.63 -22.80
N ILE A 10 -13.04 8.35 -22.93
CA ILE A 10 -12.04 8.17 -24.01
C ILE A 10 -10.84 7.29 -23.64
N GLY A 11 -10.82 6.65 -22.46
CA GLY A 11 -9.77 5.71 -22.06
C GLY A 11 -8.38 6.32 -21.76
N ILE A 12 -8.14 7.58 -22.15
CA ILE A 12 -6.89 8.32 -21.91
C ILE A 12 -6.47 8.34 -20.43
N LEU A 13 -7.43 8.46 -19.51
CA LEU A 13 -7.12 8.45 -18.08
C LEU A 13 -6.53 7.11 -17.62
N SER A 14 -6.98 6.00 -18.23
CA SER A 14 -6.48 4.66 -17.94
C SER A 14 -5.06 4.49 -18.46
N ILE A 15 -4.78 4.95 -19.69
CA ILE A 15 -3.44 4.97 -20.30
C ILE A 15 -2.48 5.80 -19.44
N TYR A 16 -2.88 7.02 -19.06
CA TYR A 16 -2.06 7.91 -18.25
C TYR A 16 -1.75 7.31 -16.87
N ARG A 17 -2.73 6.64 -16.25
CA ARG A 17 -2.53 5.97 -14.95
C ARG A 17 -1.57 4.79 -15.05
N ASN A 18 -1.70 3.96 -16.09
CA ASN A 18 -0.77 2.85 -16.33
C ASN A 18 0.64 3.35 -16.65
N PHE A 19 0.75 4.38 -17.50
CA PHE A 19 2.04 4.99 -17.85
C PHE A 19 2.72 5.59 -16.62
N ARG A 20 1.98 6.30 -15.75
CA ARG A 20 2.52 6.84 -14.49
C ARG A 20 3.06 5.76 -13.56
N VAL A 21 2.33 4.64 -13.41
CA VAL A 21 2.78 3.51 -12.57
C VAL A 21 4.04 2.89 -13.17
N PHE A 22 4.05 2.64 -14.48
CA PHE A 22 5.20 2.08 -15.18
C PHE A 22 6.44 2.99 -15.10
N TYR A 23 6.27 4.28 -15.35
CA TYR A 23 7.35 5.26 -15.33
C TYR A 23 7.95 5.39 -13.93
N ASN A 24 7.12 5.43 -12.89
CA ASN A 24 7.59 5.44 -11.50
C ASN A 24 8.38 4.19 -11.11
N LYS A 25 8.05 3.05 -11.72
CA LYS A 25 8.75 1.78 -11.49
C LYS A 25 10.13 1.77 -12.14
N ILE A 26 10.26 2.31 -13.36
CA ILE A 26 11.54 2.39 -14.09
C ILE A 26 12.45 3.48 -13.52
N SER A 27 11.90 4.61 -13.07
CA SER A 27 12.70 5.75 -12.59
C SER A 27 13.33 5.54 -11.20
N GLY A 28 13.10 4.40 -10.54
CA GLY A 28 13.60 4.14 -9.18
C GLY A 28 12.90 4.95 -8.08
N ASN A 29 11.90 5.76 -8.42
CA ASN A 29 11.15 6.58 -7.46
C ASN A 29 10.45 5.74 -6.39
N GLU A 30 9.96 4.56 -6.76
CA GLU A 30 9.31 3.62 -5.83
C GLU A 30 10.25 3.21 -4.69
N GLN A 31 11.50 2.85 -4.99
CA GLN A 31 12.47 2.44 -3.97
C GLN A 31 12.85 3.60 -3.05
N ARG A 32 12.95 4.81 -3.61
CA ARG A 32 13.18 6.02 -2.82
C ARG A 32 12.02 6.29 -1.87
N GLU A 33 10.77 6.16 -2.33
CA GLU A 33 9.58 6.34 -1.49
C GLU A 33 9.51 5.30 -0.37
N ILE A 34 9.83 4.03 -0.67
CA ILE A 34 9.89 2.95 0.31
C ILE A 34 10.96 3.27 1.38
N ARG A 35 12.17 3.66 0.96
CA ARG A 35 13.25 4.04 1.88
C ARG A 35 12.85 5.22 2.77
N GLN A 36 12.32 6.28 2.18
CA GLN A 36 11.88 7.46 2.93
C GLN A 36 10.79 7.13 3.95
N ARG A 37 9.84 6.26 3.60
CA ARG A 37 8.83 5.81 4.56
C ARG A 37 9.43 4.96 5.67
N LYS A 38 10.32 4.03 5.34
CA LYS A 38 10.99 3.17 6.33
C LYS A 38 11.79 4.02 7.31
N ASP A 39 12.57 4.97 6.80
CA ASP A 39 13.32 5.94 7.60
C ASP A 39 12.38 6.77 8.48
N PHE A 40 11.25 7.25 7.96
CA PHE A 40 10.28 7.98 8.77
C PHE A 40 9.72 7.13 9.92
N TYR A 41 9.24 5.92 9.61
CA TYR A 41 8.59 5.07 10.60
C TYR A 41 9.55 4.44 11.61
N SER A 42 10.84 4.27 11.30
CA SER A 42 11.82 3.73 12.24
C SER A 42 12.07 4.62 13.46
N HIS A 43 11.64 5.88 13.43
CA HIS A 43 11.67 6.77 14.60
C HIS A 43 10.59 6.43 15.64
N PHE A 44 9.57 5.65 15.25
CA PHE A 44 8.39 5.36 16.09
C PHE A 44 8.20 3.87 16.36
N ILE A 45 8.84 3.00 15.58
CA ILE A 45 8.63 1.55 15.61
C ILE A 45 9.94 0.87 15.95
N ASN A 46 9.93 0.10 17.03
CA ASN A 46 11.00 -0.80 17.41
C ASN A 46 10.65 -2.24 17.02
N THR A 47 11.67 -3.08 16.92
CA THR A 47 11.48 -4.52 16.72
C THR A 47 10.70 -5.11 17.88
N GLY A 48 9.66 -5.88 17.56
CA GLY A 48 8.76 -6.52 18.54
C GLY A 48 7.52 -5.71 18.90
N ASP A 49 7.45 -4.41 18.54
CA ASP A 49 6.28 -3.58 18.77
C ASP A 49 5.04 -4.14 18.07
N VAL A 50 3.88 -3.97 18.68
CA VAL A 50 2.59 -4.31 18.06
C VAL A 50 2.07 -3.09 17.31
N VAL A 51 1.82 -3.24 16.01
CA VAL A 51 1.36 -2.15 15.14
C VAL A 51 0.03 -2.52 14.50
N PHE A 52 -0.99 -1.68 14.67
CA PHE A 52 -2.27 -1.85 13.99
C PHE A 52 -2.29 -1.05 12.68
N ASP A 53 -2.43 -1.73 11.55
CA ASP A 53 -2.56 -1.11 10.22
C ASP A 53 -4.04 -1.09 9.81
N ILE A 54 -4.73 0.00 10.13
CA ILE A 54 -6.16 0.18 9.85
C ILE A 54 -6.35 0.72 8.43
N GLY A 55 -7.11 0.00 7.61
CA GLY A 55 -7.23 0.30 6.18
C GLY A 55 -5.98 -0.13 5.41
N ALA A 56 -5.44 -1.31 5.75
CA ALA A 56 -4.17 -1.81 5.24
C ALA A 56 -4.14 -1.96 3.70
N ASN A 57 -5.30 -1.95 3.02
CA ASN A 57 -5.42 -2.05 1.57
C ASN A 57 -4.59 -3.25 1.06
N ILE A 58 -3.72 -3.07 0.06
CA ILE A 58 -2.86 -4.14 -0.47
C ILE A 58 -1.55 -4.34 0.33
N GLY A 59 -1.39 -3.70 1.49
CA GLY A 59 -0.29 -3.97 2.42
C GLY A 59 1.00 -3.20 2.17
N ASN A 60 0.95 -2.05 1.51
CA ASN A 60 2.17 -1.25 1.25
C ASN A 60 2.82 -0.74 2.54
N ARG A 61 2.02 -0.37 3.57
CA ARG A 61 2.53 0.06 4.88
C ARG A 61 2.80 -1.13 5.80
N THR A 62 1.88 -2.09 5.83
CA THR A 62 2.06 -3.38 6.52
C THR A 62 3.43 -3.99 6.27
N GLN A 63 3.88 -4.01 5.01
CA GLN A 63 5.19 -4.54 4.64
C GLN A 63 6.34 -3.75 5.29
N ILE A 64 6.29 -2.42 5.27
CA ILE A 64 7.32 -1.57 5.88
C ILE A 64 7.40 -1.80 7.39
N PHE A 65 6.26 -1.89 8.08
CA PHE A 65 6.22 -2.16 9.52
C PHE A 65 6.78 -3.55 9.85
N SER A 66 6.42 -4.55 9.06
CA SER A 66 6.97 -5.91 9.19
C SER A 66 8.49 -5.93 8.97
N GLU A 67 9.00 -5.18 7.99
CA GLU A 67 10.44 -5.07 7.72
C GLU A 67 11.22 -4.30 8.80
N LEU A 68 10.54 -3.49 9.62
CA LEU A 68 11.10 -2.88 10.83
C LEU A 68 11.07 -3.83 12.04
N GLY A 69 10.54 -5.04 11.86
CA GLY A 69 10.47 -6.08 12.89
C GLY A 69 9.25 -5.99 13.80
N ALA A 70 8.23 -5.19 13.44
CA ALA A 70 6.99 -5.12 14.21
C ALA A 70 6.11 -6.36 14.01
N LYS A 71 5.32 -6.68 15.03
CA LYS A 71 4.19 -7.61 14.95
C LYS A 71 2.96 -6.82 14.49
N VAL A 72 2.63 -6.93 13.22
CA VAL A 72 1.55 -6.12 12.64
C VAL A 72 0.19 -6.80 12.88
N VAL A 73 -0.88 -6.03 12.99
CA VAL A 73 -2.26 -6.49 12.90
C VAL A 73 -2.93 -5.66 11.83
N ALA A 74 -3.13 -6.25 10.65
CA ALA A 74 -3.66 -5.55 9.49
C ALA A 74 -5.18 -5.75 9.39
N VAL A 75 -5.91 -4.64 9.25
CA VAL A 75 -7.37 -4.61 9.15
C VAL A 75 -7.78 -3.99 7.82
N GLU A 76 -8.55 -4.73 7.04
CA GLU A 76 -9.04 -4.28 5.74
C GLU A 76 -10.38 -4.95 5.40
N PRO A 77 -11.48 -4.19 5.20
CA PRO A 77 -12.78 -4.78 4.89
C PRO A 77 -12.88 -5.34 3.46
N GLN A 78 -12.10 -4.84 2.50
CA GLN A 78 -12.22 -5.27 1.11
C GLN A 78 -11.55 -6.63 0.88
N SER A 79 -12.34 -7.67 0.61
CA SER A 79 -11.89 -9.05 0.41
C SER A 79 -10.75 -9.24 -0.59
N LYS A 80 -10.75 -8.45 -1.69
CA LYS A 80 -9.67 -8.45 -2.69
C LYS A 80 -8.33 -7.99 -2.10
N CYS A 81 -8.37 -6.99 -1.23
CA CYS A 81 -7.20 -6.45 -0.55
C CYS A 81 -6.70 -7.41 0.53
N VAL A 82 -7.60 -8.05 1.28
CA VAL A 82 -7.26 -9.12 2.23
C VAL A 82 -6.53 -10.28 1.55
N THR A 83 -6.95 -10.65 0.34
CA THR A 83 -6.27 -11.69 -0.46
C THR A 83 -4.83 -11.29 -0.79
N ALA A 84 -4.59 -10.02 -1.10
CA ALA A 84 -3.24 -9.50 -1.34
C ALA A 84 -2.41 -9.47 -0.04
N LEU A 85 -2.99 -9.04 1.07
CA LEU A 85 -2.35 -8.99 2.38
C LEU A 85 -1.87 -10.38 2.83
N LYS A 86 -2.72 -11.40 2.72
CA LYS A 86 -2.39 -12.79 3.09
C LYS A 86 -1.15 -13.34 2.38
N LYS A 87 -0.83 -12.86 1.18
CA LYS A 87 0.36 -13.29 0.42
C LYS A 87 1.65 -12.63 0.88
N LYS A 88 1.58 -11.50 1.59
CA LYS A 88 2.74 -10.65 1.88
C LYS A 88 3.39 -10.91 3.23
N THR A 89 2.68 -11.45 4.23
CA THR A 89 3.24 -11.52 5.58
C THR A 89 2.80 -12.76 6.41
N LEU A 90 3.59 -13.10 7.45
CA LEU A 90 3.28 -14.10 8.50
C LEU A 90 2.42 -13.50 9.65
N THR A 91 1.54 -12.56 9.30
CA THR A 91 0.89 -11.62 10.22
C THR A 91 -0.56 -12.05 10.50
N GLN A 92 -1.11 -11.77 11.68
CA GLN A 92 -2.54 -11.95 11.93
C GLN A 92 -3.35 -10.89 11.17
N TYR A 93 -4.34 -11.35 10.40
CA TYR A 93 -5.27 -10.50 9.66
C TYR A 93 -6.66 -10.67 10.25
N GLN A 94 -7.39 -9.56 10.43
CA GLN A 94 -8.78 -9.61 10.82
C GLN A 94 -9.65 -8.90 9.78
N CYS A 95 -10.58 -9.67 9.21
CA CYS A 95 -11.58 -9.17 8.29
C CYS A 95 -12.86 -8.99 9.10
N PHE A 96 -13.33 -7.76 9.27
CA PHE A 96 -14.64 -7.50 9.84
C PHE A 96 -15.68 -7.59 8.70
N HIS A 97 -16.71 -8.41 8.89
CA HIS A 97 -17.92 -8.43 8.08
C HIS A 97 -19.08 -7.91 8.92
#